data_AF-A0A0H3ZPL4-F1
#
_entry.id   AF-A0A0H3ZPL4-F1
#
_cell.length_a   1.000
_cell.length_b   1.000
_cell.length_c   1.000
_cell.angle_alpha   90.00
_cell.angle_beta   90.00
_cell.angle_gamma   90.00
#
_symmetry.space_group_name_H-M   'P 1'
#
loop_
_entity.id
_entity.type
_entity.pdbx_description
1 polymer ?
#
loop_
_entity_poly.entity_id
_entity_poly.type
_entity_poly.pdbx_seq_one_letter_code
_entity_poly.pdbx_strand_id
1 'polypeptide(L)' 'MTLIQELKFWTDVIELAAIPADGECLTPTEQEVLSQTCRVLAQTANYAADQMEKA' A
#
# COMPACT_ATOMS: atom_id res chain seq x y z
N MET A 1 6.13 10.31 11.66
CA MET A 1 5.42 10.20 10.37
C MET A 1 4.02 10.74 10.58
N THR A 2 3.52 11.60 9.70
CA THR A 2 2.09 11.99 9.68
C THR A 2 1.27 10.96 8.90
N LEU A 3 -0.05 10.87 9.11
CA LEU A 3 -0.92 9.95 8.38
C LEU A 3 -0.82 10.14 6.85
N ILE A 4 -0.76 11.38 6.39
CA ILE A 4 -0.60 11.67 4.96
C ILE A 4 0.76 11.21 4.41
N GLN A 5 1.82 11.24 5.22
CA GLN A 5 3.14 10.72 4.84
C GLN A 5 3.15 9.19 4.81
N GLU A 6 2.44 8.54 5.73
CA GLU A 6 2.31 7.08 5.77
C GLU A 6 1.50 6.56 4.57
N LEU A 7 0.42 7.25 4.18
CA LEU A 7 -0.33 6.93 2.98
C LEU A 7 0.53 7.03 1.71
N LYS A 8 1.30 8.11 1.57
CA LYS A 8 2.24 8.27 0.45
C LYS A 8 3.29 7.16 0.41
N PHE A 9 3.87 6.82 1.56
CA PHE A 9 4.83 5.73 1.66
C PHE A 9 4.25 4.42 1.14
N TRP A 10 3.05 4.05 1.56
CA TRP A 10 2.43 2.82 1.09
C TRP A 10 2.05 2.86 -0.40
N THR A 11 1.67 4.02 -0.94
CA THR A 11 1.49 4.19 -2.39
C THR A 11 2.79 3.93 -3.14
N ASP A 12 3.91 4.52 -2.71
CA ASP A 12 5.23 4.33 -3.35
C ASP A 12 5.65 2.84 -3.31
N VAL A 13 5.39 2.15 -2.20
CA VAL A 13 5.68 0.71 -2.07
C VAL A 13 4.83 -0.13 -3.04
N ILE A 14 3.56 0.22 -3.23
CA ILE A 14 2.67 -0.48 -4.18
C ILE A 14 3.13 -0.27 -5.61
N GLU A 15 3.53 0.96 -5.98
CA GLU A 15 4.03 1.25 -7.32
C GLU A 15 5.27 0.41 -7.65
N LEU A 16 6.17 0.23 -6.68
CA LEU A 16 7.34 -0.64 -6.83
C LEU A 16 6.97 -2.12 -6.87
N ALA A 17 6.09 -2.58 -5.98
CA ALA A 17 5.68 -3.98 -5.90
C ALA A 17 4.82 -4.44 -7.09
N ALA A 18 4.22 -3.51 -7.82
CA ALA A 18 3.45 -3.80 -9.03
C ALA A 18 4.35 -4.08 -10.26
N ILE A 19 5.66 -3.84 -10.15
CA ILE A 19 6.63 -4.10 -11.23
C ILE A 19 7.19 -5.52 -11.03
N PRO A 20 6.96 -6.46 -11.97
CA PRO A 20 7.56 -7.79 -11.90
C PRO A 20 9.09 -7.70 -11.93
N ALA A 21 9.78 -8.45 -11.07
CA ALA A 21 11.25 -8.45 -11.05
C ALA A 21 11.84 -8.93 -12.39
N ASP A 22 11.19 -9.91 -13.03
CA ASP A 22 11.60 -10.47 -14.32
C ASP A 22 11.00 -9.72 -15.52
N GLY A 23 10.18 -8.69 -15.28
CA GLY A 23 9.58 -7.84 -16.33
C GLY A 23 8.44 -8.45 -17.14
N GLU A 24 8.08 -9.72 -16.92
CA GLU A 24 7.00 -10.39 -17.65
C GLU A 24 5.66 -10.33 -16.90
N CYS A 25 5.55 -11.03 -15.77
CA CYS A 25 4.36 -11.14 -14.95
C CYS A 25 4.74 -11.26 -13.48
N LEU A 26 3.93 -10.70 -12.58
CA LEU A 26 4.10 -10.93 -11.15
C LEU A 26 3.94 -12.42 -10.84
N THR A 27 4.95 -13.01 -10.21
CA THR A 27 4.90 -14.35 -9.64
C THR A 27 3.82 -14.43 -8.54
N PRO A 28 3.32 -15.62 -8.18
CA PRO A 28 2.35 -15.76 -7.09
C PRO A 28 2.82 -15.12 -5.78
N THR A 29 4.13 -15.19 -5.48
CA THR A 29 4.72 -14.56 -4.30
C THR A 29 4.70 -13.04 -4.39
N GLU A 30 5.08 -12.46 -5.53
CA GLU A 30 5.00 -11.01 -5.73
C GLU A 30 3.55 -10.50 -5.69
N GLN A 31 2.60 -11.27 -6.24
CA GLN A 31 1.17 -10.96 -6.15
C GLN A 31 0.67 -10.99 -4.70
N GLU A 32 1.14 -11.95 -3.89
CA GLU A 32 0.79 -12.03 -2.47
C GLU A 32 1.34 -10.81 -1.71
N VAL A 33 2.59 -10.44 -1.96
CA VAL A 33 3.21 -9.23 -1.38
C VAL A 33 2.46 -7.97 -1.79
N LEU A 34 2.12 -7.82 -3.07
CA LEU A 34 1.35 -6.69 -3.58
C LEU A 34 -0.04 -6.62 -2.93
N SER A 35 -0.75 -7.75 -2.86
CA SER A 35 -2.07 -7.86 -2.22
C SER A 35 -2.01 -7.45 -0.75
N GLN A 36 -1.00 -7.92 -0.02
CA GLN A 36 -0.81 -7.57 1.38
C GLN A 36 -0.50 -6.08 1.54
N THR A 37 0.35 -5.52 0.70
CA THR A 37 0.68 -4.08 0.71
C THR A 37 -0.56 -3.22 0.46
N CYS A 38 -1.39 -3.58 -0.54
CA CYS A 38 -2.65 -2.91 -0.82
C CYS A 38 -3.62 -2.95 0.37
N ARG A 39 -3.67 -4.07 1.11
CA ARG A 39 -4.50 -4.18 2.33
C ARG A 39 -4.02 -3.24 3.42
N VAL A 40 -2.71 -3.12 3.62
CA VAL A 40 -2.15 -2.22 4.63
C VAL A 40 -2.47 -0.76 4.27
N LEU A 41 -2.29 -0.35 3.00
CA LEU A 41 -2.69 0.99 2.56
C LEU A 41 -4.17 1.27 2.85
N ALA A 42 -5.05 0.32 2.53
CA ALA A 42 -6.49 0.48 2.79
C ALA A 42 -6.81 0.62 4.28
N GLN A 43 -6.14 -0.15 5.15
CA GLN A 43 -6.29 -0.03 6.60
C GLN A 43 -5.80 1.33 7.11
N THR A 44 -4.63 1.79 6.65
CA THR A 44 -4.09 3.12 7.01
C THR A 44 -5.02 4.24 6.53
N ALA A 45 -5.61 4.13 5.34
CA ALA A 45 -6.55 5.11 4.81
C ALA A 45 -7.84 5.18 5.63
N ASN A 46 -8.40 4.02 5.99
CA ASN A 46 -9.57 3.95 6.85
C ASN A 46 -9.29 4.53 8.25
N TYR A 47 -8.13 4.23 8.82
CA TYR A 47 -7.73 4.81 10.10
C TYR A 47 -7.56 6.34 10.00
N ALA A 48 -6.93 6.83 8.93
CA ALA A 48 -6.78 8.27 8.73
C ALA A 48 -8.13 8.99 8.60
N ALA A 49 -9.08 8.39 7.87
CA ALA A 49 -10.43 8.92 7.74
C ALA A 49 -11.16 8.98 9.10
N ASP A 50 -11.13 7.90 9.88
CA ASP A 50 -11.74 7.84 11.22
C ASP A 50 -11.15 8.89 12.17
N GLN A 51 -9.84 9.13 12.09
CA GLN A 51 -9.18 10.16 12.90
C GLN A 51 -9.57 11.59 12.47
N MET A 52 -9.87 11.80 11.18
CA MET A 52 -10.34 13.10 10.69
C MET A 52 -11.81 13.36 11.04
N GLU A 53 -12.66 12.34 11.08
CA GLU A 53 -14.07 12.46 11.51
C GLU A 53 -14.20 12.76 13.01
N LYS A 54 -13.20 12.36 13.81
CA LYS A 54 -13.16 12.57 15.27
C LYS A 54 -12.47 13.86 15.71
N ALA A 55 -11.87 14.63 14.78
CA ALA A 55 -11.14 15.86 15.03
C ALA A 55 -12.03 17.11 14.91
#